data_AF-E9HKW7-F1
#
_entry.id   AF-E9HKW7-F1
#
_cell.length_a   1.000
_cell.length_b   1.000
_cell.length_c   1.000
_cell.angle_alpha   90.00
_cell.angle_beta   90.00
_cell.angle_gamma   90.00
#
_symmetry.space_group_name_H-M   'P 1'
#
loop_
_entity.id
_entity.type
_entity.pdbx_description
1 polymer ?
#
loop_
_entity_poly.entity_id
_entity_poly.type
_entity_poly.pdbx_seq_one_letter_code
_entity_poly.pdbx_strand_id
1 'polypeptide(L)' 'MYVDDYLGSARSVDEGMKEASLIRKTLADADLHFQDWISDSEEFVRVIQGEKK' A
#
# COMPACT_ATOMS: atom_id res chain seq x y z
N MET A 1 14.47 -7.43 1.82
CA MET A 1 13.85 -6.47 2.76
C MET A 1 12.37 -6.47 2.39
N TYR A 2 11.54 -6.98 3.27
CA TYR A 2 10.11 -7.15 3.02
C TYR A 2 9.41 -5.81 3.24
N VAL A 3 8.59 -5.36 2.28
CA VAL A 3 7.86 -4.08 2.35
C VAL A 3 6.81 -4.11 3.47
N ASP A 4 6.49 -5.32 3.92
CA ASP A 4 5.62 -5.72 5.02
C ASP A 4 5.93 -4.94 6.31
N ASP A 5 7.21 -4.64 6.58
CA ASP A 5 7.64 -3.89 7.77
C ASP A 5 7.34 -2.39 7.69
N TYR A 6 7.14 -1.82 6.49
CA TYR A 6 6.98 -0.37 6.33
C TYR A 6 5.55 0.12 6.57
N LEU A 7 4.56 -0.75 6.32
CA LEU A 7 3.14 -0.40 6.42
C LEU A 7 2.55 -0.63 7.81
N GLY A 8 3.28 -1.33 8.70
CA GLY A 8 2.83 -1.62 10.06
C GLY A 8 2.76 -0.42 11.01
N SER A 9 3.24 0.77 10.60
CA SER A 9 3.35 1.96 11.47
C SER A 9 2.34 3.09 11.21
N ALA A 10 1.51 2.99 10.17
CA ALA A 10 0.53 4.03 9.88
C ALA A 10 -0.55 4.12 10.98
N ARG A 11 -0.88 5.33 11.45
CA ARG A 11 -1.87 5.53 12.52
C ARG A 11 -3.31 5.50 12.02
N SER A 12 -3.51 5.46 10.70
CA SER A 12 -4.81 5.40 10.06
C SER A 12 -4.71 4.82 8.64
N VAL A 13 -5.84 4.33 8.12
CA VAL A 13 -5.95 3.84 6.74
C VAL A 13 -5.61 4.94 5.73
N ASP A 14 -6.05 6.18 5.95
CA ASP A 14 -5.73 7.31 5.08
C ASP A 14 -4.23 7.61 5.00
N GLU A 15 -3.52 7.51 6.14
CA GLU A 15 -2.07 7.66 6.20
C GLU A 15 -1.37 6.53 5.45
N GLY A 16 -1.79 5.28 5.69
CA GLY A 16 -1.26 4.12 4.97
C GLY A 16 -1.49 4.22 3.45
N MET A 17 -2.63 4.77 3.02
CA MET A 17 -2.95 4.93 1.59
C MET A 17 -2.05 5.97 0.92
N LYS A 18 -1.70 7.04 1.61
CA LYS A 18 -0.75 8.05 1.11
C LYS A 18 0.65 7.46 0.97
N GLU A 19 1.11 6.73 1.97
CA GLU A 19 2.42 6.08 1.94
C GLU A 19 2.48 5.00 0.84
N ALA A 20 1.47 4.14 0.75
CA ALA A 20 1.35 3.14 -0.29
C ALA A 20 1.38 3.75 -1.70
N SER A 21 0.66 4.85 -1.91
CA SER A 21 0.65 5.58 -3.18
C SER A 21 2.02 6.16 -3.53
N LEU A 22 2.72 6.72 -2.54
CA LEU A 22 4.07 7.27 -2.72
C LEU A 22 5.09 6.20 -3.08
N ILE A 23 5.05 5.05 -2.38
CA ILE A 23 5.94 3.92 -2.63
C ILE A 23 5.69 3.35 -4.02
N ARG A 24 4.41 3.13 -4.38
CA ARG A 24 4.04 2.65 -5.72
C ARG A 24 4.57 3.57 -6.82
N LYS A 25 4.47 4.89 -6.63
CA LYS A 25 4.99 5.87 -7.60
C LYS A 25 6.51 5.82 -7.69
N THR A 26 7.20 5.81 -6.56
CA THR A 26 8.68 5.77 -6.50
C THR A 26 9.22 4.50 -7.17
N LEU A 27 8.56 3.35 -6.96
CA LEU A 27 8.95 2.10 -7.60
C LEU A 27 8.67 2.12 -9.10
N ALA A 28 7.51 2.63 -9.52
CA ALA A 28 7.20 2.77 -10.95
C ALA A 28 8.18 3.69 -11.67
N ASP A 29 8.63 4.78 -11.04
CA ASP A 29 9.66 5.67 -11.58
C ASP A 29 11.02 4.97 -11.77
N ALA A 30 11.25 3.86 -11.05
CA ALA A 30 12.42 2.99 -11.17
C ALA A 30 12.18 1.73 -12.03
N ASP A 31 11.04 1.64 -12.73
CA ASP A 31 10.56 0.47 -13.47
C ASP A 31 10.45 -0.82 -12.62
N LEU A 32 10.16 -0.64 -11.34
CA LEU A 32 9.86 -1.70 -10.39
C LEU A 32 8.35 -1.77 -10.17
N HIS A 33 7.81 -2.98 -10.31
CA HIS A 33 6.37 -3.23 -10.16
C HIS A 33 6.13 -4.23 -9.04
N PHE A 34 5.16 -3.93 -8.16
CA PHE A 34 4.68 -4.90 -7.18
C PHE A 34 4.00 -6.06 -7.90
N GLN A 35 4.28 -7.29 -7.46
CA GLN A 35 3.54 -8.47 -7.91
C GLN A 35 2.15 -8.50 -7.30
N ASP A 36 2.06 -8.25 -5.99
CA ASP A 36 0.81 -8.18 -5.23
C ASP A 36 0.95 -7.28 -4.01
N TRP A 37 -0.19 -6.84 -3.48
CA TRP A 37 -0.28 -6.11 -2.22
C TRP A 37 -0.88 -7.00 -1.13
N ILE A 38 -0.14 -7.23 -0.04
CA ILE A 38 -0.57 -8.07 1.08
C ILE A 38 -0.75 -7.16 2.30
N SER A 39 -1.92 -7.22 2.93
CA SER A 39 -2.21 -6.48 4.17
C SER A 39 -3.21 -7.26 5.02
N ASP A 40 -2.98 -7.27 6.34
CA ASP A 40 -3.89 -7.87 7.32
C ASP A 40 -5.10 -6.96 7.63
N SER A 41 -5.13 -5.74 7.11
CA SER A 41 -6.25 -4.80 7.27
C SER A 41 -7.25 -4.96 6.12
N GLU A 42 -8.39 -5.58 6.39
CA GLU A 42 -9.47 -5.73 5.40
C GLU A 42 -9.95 -4.38 4.85
N GLU A 43 -10.04 -3.36 5.70
CA GLU A 43 -10.44 -2.01 5.29
C GLU A 43 -9.45 -1.43 4.27
N PHE A 44 -8.16 -1.63 4.52
CA PHE A 44 -7.10 -1.17 3.63
C PHE A 44 -7.14 -1.88 2.27
N VAL A 45 -7.30 -3.21 2.28
CA VAL A 45 -7.37 -4.03 1.06
C VAL A 45 -8.53 -3.61 0.18
N ARG A 46 -9.72 -3.38 0.74
CA ARG A 46 -10.90 -2.90 -0.01
C ARG A 46 -10.64 -1.56 -0.70
N VAL A 47 -9.98 -0.64 0.00
CA VAL A 47 -9.66 0.69 -0.56
C VAL A 47 -8.62 0.59 -1.69
N ILE A 48 -7.58 -0.24 -1.56
CA ILE A 48 -6.57 -0.45 -2.61
C ILE A 48 -7.12 -1.18 -3.83
N GLN A 49 -7.98 -2.18 -3.64
CA GLN A 49 -8.57 -2.96 -4.74
C GLN A 49 -9.64 -2.19 -5.52
N GLY A 50 -9.93 -0.94 -5.12
CA GLY A 50 -10.90 -0.10 -5.81
C GLY A 50 -12.34 -0.54 -5.58
N GLU A 51 -12.60 -1.39 -4.57
CA GLU A 51 -13.94 -1.68 -4.07
C GLU A 51 -14.45 -0.48 -3.26
N LYS A 52 -14.59 0.66 -3.93
CA LYS A 52 -15.48 1.72 -3.46
C LYS A 52 -16.91 1.26 -3.73
N LYS A 53 -17.66 0.99 -2.68
CA LYS A 53 -19.13 1.02 -2.73
C LYS A 53 -19.61 2.33 -3.34
#